data_AF-A0A2W4L810-F1
#
_entry.id   AF-A0A2W4L810-F1
#
_cell.length_a   1.000
_cell.length_b   1.000
_cell.length_c   1.000
_cell.angle_alpha   90.00
_cell.angle_beta   90.00
_cell.angle_gamma   90.00
#
_symmetry.space_group_name_H-M   'P 1'
#
loop_
_entity.id
_entity.type
_entity.pdbx_description
1 polymer ?
#
loop_
_entity_poly.entity_id
_entity_poly.type
_entity_poly.pdbx_seq_one_letter_code
_entity_poly.pdbx_strand_id
1 'polypeptide(L)'
;MTEALALAEVQRLRALVTERLGFRFDPERVHDLTAFLLRNGRARGVPPAAYLDELLLAEDAELLDLAAAYTIPETYFFRDTGQMEVLREELRRLGEQRPCVRVLSAGCASGEEPYTVAMLAHAELARPEHVSILGVDVNGALLELARRGRYTAWSLRKTPEAEKRRYFVEREGRFEIRESVKRLVTFERRNLVREATAFASESFDIVLCRNVLMYLSPRAARELVHELARALVPGGLLLLGHAETLRGLSDDFELGHAREAFFHRRRGRAAGRRQSSRPTPFGARWRSEPAPRTVRTEEPSSPPSAREPAFAPFPSGAPTPASKKARDEGLRLALDLFRRERYREALDLLDRAGGDGGSSLLRGVLLLLAGNVSEAAACADRLIERDALDASAHYLLALCAEQAGELDLAIAHDEAATYLDSSFAMPRMHLGRLFRRKGRSDLAQRELRAALRLVGRETEERLSLFGGGFSRHAWLELCRAELSRCEGS
;
A
#
# COMPACT_ATOMS: atom_id res chain seq x y z
N MET A 1 13.16 24.52 -10.56
CA MET A 1 12.60 24.32 -11.90
C MET A 1 12.76 22.85 -12.25
N THR A 2 11.68 22.10 -12.31
CA THR A 2 11.68 20.70 -12.74
C THR A 2 11.90 20.70 -14.26
N GLU A 3 12.96 20.08 -14.75
CA GLU A 3 13.14 19.84 -16.19
C GLU A 3 11.94 19.02 -16.67
N ALA A 4 11.13 19.61 -17.54
CA ALA A 4 10.01 18.93 -18.16
C ALA A 4 10.52 18.09 -19.34
N LEU A 5 10.10 16.83 -19.43
CA LEU A 5 10.42 15.97 -20.55
C LEU A 5 9.82 16.53 -21.85
N ALA A 6 10.56 16.42 -22.95
CA ALA A 6 10.07 16.71 -24.28
C ALA A 6 8.97 15.71 -24.70
N LEU A 7 8.09 16.10 -25.62
CA LEU A 7 7.00 15.25 -26.10
C LEU A 7 7.50 13.89 -26.64
N ALA A 8 8.65 13.89 -27.33
CA ALA A 8 9.28 12.66 -27.83
C ALA A 8 9.70 11.72 -26.70
N GLU A 9 10.21 12.25 -25.59
CA GLU A 9 10.61 11.46 -24.42
C GLU A 9 9.39 10.87 -23.70
N VAL A 10 8.30 11.64 -23.60
CA VAL A 10 7.03 11.15 -23.05
C VAL A 10 6.46 10.00 -23.90
N GLN A 11 6.57 10.07 -25.23
CA GLN A 11 6.14 8.97 -26.11
C GLN A 11 6.99 7.71 -25.92
N ARG A 12 8.31 7.86 -25.74
CA ARG A 12 9.21 6.73 -25.48
C ARG A 12 8.97 6.11 -24.11
N LEU A 13 8.72 6.94 -23.11
CA LEU A 13 8.34 6.51 -21.76
C LEU A 13 7.00 5.76 -21.77
N ARG A 14 6.03 6.22 -22.58
CA ARG A 14 4.78 5.49 -22.81
C ARG A 14 5.03 4.09 -23.36
N ALA A 15 5.84 3.98 -24.42
CA ALA A 15 6.19 2.67 -24.99
C ALA A 15 6.87 1.76 -23.96
N LEU A 16 7.82 2.30 -23.18
CA LEU A 16 8.48 1.55 -22.10
C LEU A 16 7.49 1.00 -21.07
N VAL A 17 6.59 1.86 -20.57
CA VAL A 17 5.58 1.50 -19.57
C VAL A 17 4.58 0.49 -20.12
N THR A 18 4.10 0.66 -21.35
CA THR A 18 3.08 -0.23 -21.91
C THR A 18 3.63 -1.55 -22.43
N GLU A 19 4.75 -1.51 -23.16
CA GLU A 19 5.26 -2.67 -23.90
C GLU A 19 6.23 -3.50 -23.06
N ARG A 20 7.08 -2.85 -22.24
CA ARG A 20 8.06 -3.58 -21.42
C ARG A 20 7.56 -3.84 -20.00
N LEU A 21 6.87 -2.89 -19.37
CA LEU A 21 6.36 -3.10 -18.01
C LEU A 21 4.95 -3.71 -17.99
N GLY A 22 4.19 -3.58 -19.08
CA GLY A 22 2.82 -4.09 -19.17
C GLY A 22 1.77 -3.21 -18.50
N PHE A 23 2.15 -2.04 -18.00
CA PHE A 23 1.22 -1.13 -17.33
C PHE A 23 0.41 -0.30 -18.33
N ARG A 24 -0.78 0.12 -17.92
CA ARG A 24 -1.51 1.18 -18.60
C ARG A 24 -0.73 2.47 -18.40
N PHE A 25 -0.39 3.13 -19.50
CA PHE A 25 0.18 4.47 -19.43
C PHE A 25 -0.90 5.49 -19.04
N ASP A 26 -0.62 6.22 -17.98
CA ASP A 26 -1.42 7.30 -17.45
C ASP A 26 -0.64 8.62 -17.64
N PRO A 27 -1.13 9.56 -18.47
CA PRO A 27 -0.50 10.86 -18.65
C PRO A 27 -0.29 11.64 -17.35
N GLU A 28 -1.13 11.45 -16.33
CA GLU A 28 -1.00 12.16 -15.05
C GLU A 28 0.21 11.67 -14.24
N ARG A 29 0.68 10.44 -14.51
CA ARG A 29 1.87 9.83 -13.87
C ARG A 29 3.19 10.19 -14.54
N VAL A 30 3.15 10.98 -15.62
CA VAL A 30 4.38 11.44 -16.30
C VAL A 30 5.27 12.23 -15.35
N HIS A 31 4.69 12.98 -14.40
CA HIS A 31 5.46 13.69 -13.38
C HIS A 31 6.27 12.73 -12.48
N ASP A 32 5.66 11.66 -12.00
CA ASP A 32 6.31 10.69 -11.10
C ASP A 32 7.42 9.93 -11.83
N LEU A 33 7.17 9.57 -13.09
CA LEU A 33 8.17 8.95 -13.97
C LEU A 33 9.31 9.92 -14.30
N THR A 34 9.02 11.20 -14.53
CA THR A 34 10.04 12.23 -14.75
C THR A 34 10.90 12.41 -13.50
N ALA A 35 10.29 12.45 -12.32
CA ALA A 35 11.00 12.52 -11.05
C ALA A 35 11.91 11.28 -10.83
N PHE A 36 11.45 10.10 -11.21
CA PHE A 36 12.27 8.88 -11.22
C PHE A 36 13.48 9.02 -12.16
N LEU A 37 13.28 9.45 -13.41
CA LEU A 37 14.36 9.63 -14.37
C LEU A 37 15.39 10.66 -13.88
N LEU A 38 14.92 11.79 -13.35
CA LEU A 38 15.77 12.84 -12.79
C LEU A 38 16.60 12.32 -11.61
N ARG A 39 15.98 11.63 -10.66
CA ARG A 39 16.65 11.11 -9.47
C ARG A 39 17.74 10.10 -9.83
N ASN A 40 17.41 9.12 -10.67
CA ASN A 40 18.33 8.03 -11.00
C ASN A 40 19.39 8.45 -12.04
N GLY A 41 19.03 9.29 -13.01
CA GLY A 41 19.99 9.89 -13.94
C GLY A 41 21.05 10.71 -13.20
N ARG A 42 20.65 11.53 -12.22
CA ARG A 42 21.58 12.27 -11.35
C ARG A 42 22.53 11.36 -10.58
N ALA A 43 22.05 10.24 -10.05
CA ALA A 43 22.90 9.27 -9.36
C ALA A 43 23.97 8.64 -10.27
N ARG A 44 23.75 8.66 -11.59
CA ARG A 44 24.66 8.16 -12.63
C ARG A 44 25.44 9.26 -13.35
N GLY A 45 25.17 10.53 -13.06
CA GLY A 45 25.77 11.66 -13.76
C GLY A 45 25.30 11.83 -15.21
N VAL A 46 24.13 11.29 -15.58
CA VAL A 46 23.55 11.40 -16.94
C VAL A 46 22.23 12.18 -16.92
N PRO A 47 21.90 12.90 -18.02
CA PRO A 47 20.62 13.61 -18.12
C PRO A 47 19.43 12.62 -18.24
N PRO A 48 18.19 13.05 -17.92
CA PRO A 48 17.01 12.19 -17.96
C PRO A 48 16.77 11.48 -19.30
N ALA A 49 17.04 12.18 -20.41
CA ALA A 49 16.91 11.64 -21.76
C ALA A 49 17.85 10.46 -22.02
N ALA A 50 19.13 10.61 -21.65
CA ALA A 50 20.14 9.56 -21.77
C ALA A 50 19.84 8.40 -20.82
N TYR A 51 19.36 8.69 -19.61
CA TYR A 51 18.93 7.64 -18.69
C TYR A 51 17.71 6.85 -19.22
N LEU A 52 16.78 7.51 -19.92
CA LEU A 52 15.69 6.84 -20.60
C LEU A 52 16.19 5.93 -21.74
N ASP A 53 17.24 6.33 -22.47
CA ASP A 53 17.89 5.48 -23.48
C ASP A 53 18.45 4.21 -22.83
N GLU A 54 19.14 4.35 -21.70
CA GLU A 54 19.66 3.21 -20.93
C GLU A 54 18.53 2.29 -20.48
N LEU A 55 17.44 2.83 -19.93
CA LEU A 55 16.30 2.04 -19.46
C LEU A 55 15.60 1.26 -20.57
N LEU A 56 15.54 1.81 -21.78
CA LEU A 56 14.96 1.11 -22.93
C LEU A 56 15.77 -0.13 -23.30
N LEU A 57 17.08 -0.11 -23.05
CA LEU A 57 18.02 -1.22 -23.29
C LEU A 57 18.24 -2.11 -22.07
N ALA A 58 17.88 -1.67 -20.86
CA ALA A 58 18.10 -2.40 -19.62
C ALA A 58 17.34 -3.74 -19.61
N GLU A 59 17.97 -4.79 -19.10
CA GLU A 59 17.35 -6.13 -19.18
C GLU A 59 16.30 -6.33 -18.09
N ASP A 60 16.57 -6.15 -16.78
CA ASP A 60 15.53 -6.41 -15.77
C ASP A 60 15.52 -5.53 -14.50
N ALA A 61 16.61 -5.44 -13.71
CA ALA A 61 16.53 -4.87 -12.34
C ALA A 61 16.03 -3.41 -12.26
N GLU A 62 16.53 -2.53 -13.12
CA GLU A 62 16.12 -1.11 -13.17
C GLU A 62 14.68 -0.93 -13.68
N LEU A 63 14.22 -1.82 -14.56
CA LEU A 63 12.84 -1.82 -15.02
C LEU A 63 11.88 -2.22 -13.91
N LEU A 64 12.29 -3.13 -13.03
CA LEU A 64 11.53 -3.46 -11.83
C LEU A 64 11.47 -2.28 -10.86
N ASP A 65 12.53 -1.46 -10.76
CA ASP A 65 12.52 -0.25 -9.94
C ASP A 65 11.62 0.85 -10.54
N LEU A 66 11.63 1.01 -11.86
CA LEU A 66 10.70 1.89 -12.57
C LEU A 66 9.25 1.43 -12.37
N ALA A 67 9.00 0.12 -12.49
CA ALA A 67 7.70 -0.47 -12.24
C ALA A 67 7.21 -0.22 -10.81
N ALA A 68 8.10 -0.37 -9.83
CA ALA A 68 7.81 -0.09 -8.43
C ALA A 68 7.47 1.39 -8.17
N ALA A 69 8.13 2.32 -8.87
CA ALA A 69 7.79 3.74 -8.80
C ALA A 69 6.43 4.07 -9.45
N TYR A 70 5.92 3.17 -10.29
CA TYR A 70 4.67 3.32 -11.01
C TYR A 70 3.48 2.64 -10.34
N THR A 71 3.63 2.00 -9.18
CA THR A 71 2.50 1.38 -8.44
C THR A 71 2.20 2.14 -7.15
N ILE A 72 0.95 2.07 -6.67
CA ILE A 72 0.58 2.60 -5.36
C ILE A 72 0.64 1.43 -4.37
N PRO A 73 1.51 1.50 -3.35
CA PRO A 73 1.81 0.35 -2.48
C PRO A 73 0.79 0.11 -1.37
N GLU A 74 -0.46 0.56 -1.53
CA GLU A 74 -1.42 0.56 -0.43
C GLU A 74 -2.00 -0.84 -0.16
N THR A 75 -1.75 -1.34 1.06
CA THR A 75 -2.20 -2.62 1.57
C THR A 75 -2.35 -2.61 3.10
N TYR A 76 -3.16 -3.51 3.63
CA TYR A 76 -3.40 -3.65 5.06
C TYR A 76 -3.98 -5.02 5.40
N PHE A 77 -3.79 -5.43 6.64
CA PHE A 77 -4.24 -6.72 7.13
C PHE A 77 -5.77 -6.83 7.15
N PHE A 78 -6.29 -8.01 6.80
CA PHE A 78 -7.73 -8.30 6.75
C PHE A 78 -8.52 -7.30 5.87
N ARG A 79 -7.91 -6.90 4.75
CA ARG A 79 -8.57 -6.08 3.72
C ARG A 79 -9.75 -6.86 3.15
N ASP A 80 -10.96 -6.36 3.37
CA ASP A 80 -12.26 -6.96 2.99
C ASP A 80 -12.72 -8.16 3.84
N THR A 81 -13.64 -7.89 4.77
CA THR A 81 -14.24 -8.91 5.64
C THR A 81 -14.94 -10.02 4.86
N GLY A 82 -15.66 -9.72 3.77
CA GLY A 82 -16.39 -10.74 3.01
C GLY A 82 -15.44 -11.73 2.34
N GLN A 83 -14.35 -11.24 1.74
CA GLN A 83 -13.32 -12.10 1.16
C GLN A 83 -12.55 -12.91 2.22
N MET A 84 -12.39 -12.38 3.44
CA MET A 84 -11.78 -13.15 4.53
C MET A 84 -12.63 -14.38 4.90
N GLU A 85 -13.95 -14.24 4.91
CA GLU A 85 -14.85 -15.38 5.17
C GLU A 85 -14.77 -16.44 4.06
N VAL A 86 -14.73 -16.02 2.79
CA VAL A 86 -14.51 -16.93 1.66
C VAL A 86 -13.18 -17.69 1.80
N LEU A 87 -12.10 -16.99 2.18
CA LEU A 87 -10.81 -17.62 2.43
C LEU A 87 -10.85 -18.60 3.59
N ARG A 88 -11.51 -18.28 4.71
CA ARG A 88 -11.66 -19.19 5.86
C ARG A 88 -12.36 -20.48 5.44
N GLU A 89 -13.48 -20.37 4.74
CA GLU A 89 -14.25 -21.53 4.27
C GLU A 89 -13.44 -22.38 3.28
N GLU A 90 -12.76 -21.75 2.32
CA GLU A 90 -11.97 -22.47 1.32
C GLU A 90 -10.73 -23.13 1.94
N LEU A 91 -10.06 -22.47 2.90
CA LEU A 91 -8.94 -23.06 3.63
C LEU A 91 -9.37 -24.31 4.40
N ARG A 92 -10.49 -24.26 5.17
CA ARG A 92 -11.03 -25.45 5.87
C ARG A 92 -11.30 -26.59 4.90
N ARG A 93 -12.03 -26.30 3.82
CA ARG A 93 -12.37 -27.28 2.77
C ARG A 93 -11.14 -27.92 2.17
N LEU A 94 -10.12 -27.13 1.82
CA LEU A 94 -8.88 -27.63 1.24
C LEU A 94 -8.03 -28.40 2.25
N GLY A 95 -8.00 -27.97 3.51
CA GLY A 95 -7.25 -28.62 4.59
C GLY A 95 -7.72 -30.05 4.88
N GLU A 96 -9.00 -30.34 4.68
CA GLU A 96 -9.56 -31.70 4.79
C GLU A 96 -9.26 -32.56 3.55
N GLN A 97 -9.14 -31.93 2.38
CA GLN A 97 -9.06 -32.62 1.10
C GLN A 97 -7.64 -32.80 0.56
N ARG A 98 -6.71 -31.96 1.00
CA ARG A 98 -5.38 -31.82 0.41
C ARG A 98 -4.30 -32.06 1.48
N PRO A 99 -3.22 -32.79 1.14
CA PRO A 99 -2.10 -32.96 2.05
C PRO A 99 -1.29 -31.67 2.24
N CYS A 100 -1.37 -30.74 1.28
CA CYS A 100 -0.74 -29.43 1.32
C CYS A 100 -1.61 -28.45 0.54
N VAL A 101 -1.81 -27.25 1.08
CA VAL A 101 -2.50 -26.14 0.40
C VAL A 101 -1.46 -25.14 -0.08
N ARG A 102 -1.50 -24.79 -1.37
CA ARG A 102 -0.56 -23.84 -1.98
C ARG A 102 -1.29 -22.57 -2.39
N VAL A 103 -0.80 -21.43 -1.91
CA VAL A 103 -1.41 -20.12 -2.16
C VAL A 103 -0.41 -19.20 -2.87
N LEU A 104 -0.88 -18.48 -3.88
CA LEU A 104 -0.16 -17.35 -4.49
C LEU A 104 -0.85 -16.05 -4.09
N SER A 105 -0.10 -15.08 -3.55
CA SER A 105 -0.50 -13.68 -3.47
C SER A 105 0.33 -12.90 -4.50
N ALA A 106 -0.31 -12.59 -5.62
CA ALA A 106 0.27 -11.88 -6.76
C ALA A 106 0.04 -10.38 -6.58
N GLY A 107 1.11 -9.60 -6.41
CA GLY A 107 1.06 -8.18 -6.05
C GLY A 107 0.93 -7.98 -4.54
N CYS A 108 1.78 -8.66 -3.77
CA CYS A 108 1.62 -8.75 -2.32
C CYS A 108 2.07 -7.51 -1.53
N ALA A 109 2.65 -6.51 -2.19
CA ALA A 109 3.17 -5.27 -1.58
C ALA A 109 4.06 -5.57 -0.35
N SER A 110 3.77 -4.95 0.81
CA SER A 110 4.52 -5.13 2.06
C SER A 110 4.12 -6.37 2.87
N GLY A 111 3.39 -7.32 2.27
CA GLY A 111 3.16 -8.66 2.82
C GLY A 111 1.94 -8.81 3.73
N GLU A 112 1.14 -7.77 3.95
CA GLU A 112 -0.07 -7.84 4.76
C GLU A 112 -1.07 -8.89 4.24
N GLU A 113 -1.23 -9.03 2.92
CA GLU A 113 -2.12 -10.02 2.31
C GLU A 113 -1.66 -11.47 2.54
N PRO A 114 -0.44 -11.89 2.16
CA PRO A 114 -0.01 -13.28 2.38
C PRO A 114 0.07 -13.62 3.86
N TYR A 115 0.42 -12.67 4.74
CA TYR A 115 0.36 -12.90 6.17
C TYR A 115 -1.07 -12.97 6.73
N THR A 116 -2.02 -12.24 6.16
CA THR A 116 -3.45 -12.43 6.49
C THR A 116 -3.87 -13.86 6.18
N VAL A 117 -3.55 -14.38 4.98
CA VAL A 117 -3.84 -15.78 4.63
C VAL A 117 -3.15 -16.76 5.58
N ALA A 118 -1.90 -16.50 5.96
CA ALA A 118 -1.17 -17.32 6.91
C ALA A 118 -1.82 -17.35 8.30
N MET A 119 -2.32 -16.21 8.79
CA MET A 119 -3.05 -16.10 10.06
C MET A 119 -4.40 -16.84 9.99
N LEU A 120 -5.12 -16.74 8.88
CA LEU A 120 -6.34 -17.51 8.64
C LEU A 120 -6.05 -19.01 8.63
N ALA A 121 -5.03 -19.46 7.88
CA ALA A 121 -4.62 -20.86 7.86
C ALA A 121 -4.25 -21.36 9.27
N HIS A 122 -3.52 -20.55 10.04
CA HIS A 122 -3.17 -20.87 11.43
C HIS A 122 -4.40 -20.94 12.36
N ALA A 123 -5.46 -20.18 12.08
CA ALA A 123 -6.68 -20.23 12.86
C ALA A 123 -7.57 -21.43 12.49
N GLU A 124 -7.66 -21.76 11.21
CA GLU A 124 -8.66 -22.69 10.67
C GLU A 124 -8.18 -24.14 10.51
N LEU A 125 -6.86 -24.36 10.43
CA LEU A 125 -6.31 -25.68 10.12
C LEU A 125 -5.70 -26.34 11.35
N ALA A 126 -5.94 -27.65 11.49
CA ALA A 126 -5.28 -28.46 12.52
C ALA A 126 -3.76 -28.59 12.29
N ARG A 127 -3.31 -28.47 11.03
CA ARG A 127 -1.89 -28.56 10.61
C ARG A 127 -1.52 -27.39 9.70
N PRO A 128 -1.36 -26.17 10.25
CA PRO A 128 -1.07 -24.99 9.44
C PRO A 128 0.29 -25.05 8.72
N GLU A 129 1.22 -25.88 9.19
CA GLU A 129 2.50 -26.16 8.52
C GLU A 129 2.36 -26.86 7.15
N HIS A 130 1.16 -27.33 6.82
CA HIS A 130 0.84 -27.88 5.50
C HIS A 130 0.33 -26.80 4.52
N VAL A 131 0.40 -25.52 4.89
CA VAL A 131 0.11 -24.40 3.98
C VAL A 131 1.42 -23.74 3.55
N SER A 132 1.57 -23.51 2.25
CA SER A 132 2.71 -22.84 1.67
C SER A 132 2.23 -21.65 0.84
N ILE A 133 2.66 -20.45 1.22
CA ILE A 133 2.20 -19.19 0.63
C ILE A 133 3.37 -18.51 -0.07
N LEU A 134 3.19 -18.20 -1.35
CA LEU A 134 4.14 -17.41 -2.14
C LEU A 134 3.57 -16.00 -2.32
N GLY A 135 4.24 -14.99 -1.76
CA GLY A 135 4.00 -13.59 -2.07
C GLY A 135 4.95 -13.12 -3.17
N VAL A 136 4.39 -12.55 -4.25
CA VAL A 136 5.17 -11.99 -5.36
C VAL A 136 4.87 -10.51 -5.50
N ASP A 137 5.91 -9.69 -5.67
CA ASP A 137 5.76 -8.28 -6.02
C ASP A 137 6.92 -7.78 -6.91
N VAL A 138 6.70 -6.69 -7.64
CA VAL A 138 7.73 -6.05 -8.45
C VAL A 138 8.65 -5.15 -7.60
N ASN A 139 8.11 -4.62 -6.50
CA ASN A 139 8.77 -3.68 -5.61
C ASN A 139 9.62 -4.39 -4.56
N GLY A 140 10.94 -4.46 -4.83
CA GLY A 140 11.90 -5.09 -3.92
C GLY A 140 11.93 -4.45 -2.53
N ALA A 141 11.72 -3.13 -2.41
CA ALA A 141 11.74 -2.44 -1.13
C ALA A 141 10.56 -2.86 -0.23
N LEU A 142 9.36 -3.04 -0.80
CA LEU A 142 8.21 -3.56 -0.06
C LEU A 142 8.39 -5.01 0.35
N LEU A 143 8.98 -5.85 -0.51
CA LEU A 143 9.30 -7.24 -0.16
C LEU A 143 10.31 -7.34 0.98
N GLU A 144 11.25 -6.39 1.10
CA GLU A 144 12.14 -6.32 2.27
C GLU A 144 11.36 -5.97 3.55
N LEU A 145 10.39 -5.06 3.48
CA LEU A 145 9.49 -4.78 4.61
C LEU A 145 8.66 -6.02 4.99
N ALA A 146 8.14 -6.74 3.98
CA ALA A 146 7.41 -7.98 4.15
C ALA A 146 8.26 -9.05 4.85
N ARG A 147 9.49 -9.28 4.38
CA ARG A 147 10.45 -10.21 5.01
C ARG A 147 10.82 -9.83 6.43
N ARG A 148 10.85 -8.53 6.77
CA ARG A 148 11.04 -8.08 8.16
C ARG A 148 9.82 -8.41 9.01
N GLY A 149 8.62 -8.24 8.48
CA GLY A 149 7.36 -8.55 9.17
C GLY A 149 7.08 -7.61 10.34
N ARG A 150 7.46 -6.33 10.21
CA ARG A 150 7.27 -5.28 11.22
C ARG A 150 6.37 -4.18 10.67
N TYR A 151 5.22 -3.97 11.32
CA TYR A 151 4.14 -3.14 10.80
C TYR A 151 3.76 -1.99 11.74
N THR A 152 3.04 -0.99 11.21
CA THR A 152 2.45 0.10 12.01
C THR A 152 1.05 -0.27 12.49
N ALA A 153 0.51 0.50 13.44
CA ALA A 153 -0.91 0.43 13.79
C ALA A 153 -1.81 0.65 12.55
N TRP A 154 -1.39 1.50 11.61
CA TRP A 154 -2.12 1.78 10.37
C TRP A 154 -2.28 0.55 9.47
N SER A 155 -1.23 -0.27 9.30
CA SER A 155 -1.33 -1.56 8.58
C SER A 155 -2.34 -2.51 9.23
N LEU A 156 -2.55 -2.38 10.55
CA LEU A 156 -3.44 -3.24 11.35
C LEU A 156 -4.83 -2.61 11.59
N ARG A 157 -5.19 -1.49 10.95
CA ARG A 157 -6.42 -0.73 11.23
C ARG A 157 -7.74 -1.50 11.02
N LYS A 158 -7.72 -2.56 10.21
CA LYS A 158 -8.87 -3.49 10.02
C LYS A 158 -8.64 -4.88 10.60
N THR A 159 -7.53 -5.09 11.31
CA THR A 159 -7.25 -6.36 11.98
C THR A 159 -8.14 -6.53 13.21
N PRO A 160 -8.86 -7.64 13.38
CA PRO A 160 -9.61 -7.90 14.60
C PRO A 160 -8.68 -7.97 15.82
N GLU A 161 -9.10 -7.41 16.96
CA GLU A 161 -8.28 -7.35 18.18
C GLU A 161 -7.82 -8.73 18.69
N ALA A 162 -8.64 -9.77 18.50
CA ALA A 162 -8.26 -11.13 18.82
C ALA A 162 -7.07 -11.62 17.97
N GLU A 163 -7.07 -11.30 16.67
CA GLU A 163 -5.99 -11.66 15.75
C GLU A 163 -4.73 -10.84 16.03
N LYS A 164 -4.87 -9.54 16.38
CA LYS A 164 -3.75 -8.69 16.81
C LYS A 164 -3.01 -9.31 18.00
N ARG A 165 -3.73 -9.63 19.08
CA ARG A 165 -3.16 -10.25 20.29
C ARG A 165 -2.52 -11.61 20.03
N ARG A 166 -3.11 -12.40 19.12
CA ARG A 166 -2.66 -13.75 18.83
C ARG A 166 -1.39 -13.78 17.99
N TYR A 167 -1.30 -12.93 16.97
CA TYR A 167 -0.29 -13.07 15.92
C TYR A 167 0.78 -11.98 15.86
N PHE A 168 0.63 -10.92 16.66
CA PHE A 168 1.62 -9.85 16.73
C PHE A 168 2.22 -9.73 18.12
N VAL A 169 3.44 -9.18 18.16
CA VAL A 169 4.10 -8.72 19.38
C VAL A 169 4.45 -7.26 19.18
N GLU A 170 3.97 -6.40 20.06
CA GLU A 170 4.30 -4.98 20.00
C GLU A 170 5.71 -4.75 20.57
N ARG A 171 6.58 -4.10 19.79
CA ARG A 171 7.95 -3.73 20.17
C ARG A 171 8.29 -2.38 19.57
N GLU A 172 8.76 -1.46 20.41
CA GLU A 172 9.13 -0.09 19.97
C GLU A 172 7.97 0.58 19.19
N GLY A 173 6.74 0.24 19.61
CA GLY A 173 5.47 0.63 19.01
C GLY A 173 5.33 0.26 17.52
N ARG A 174 5.99 -0.81 17.08
CA ARG A 174 5.73 -1.54 15.83
C ARG A 174 5.12 -2.89 16.20
N PHE A 175 4.35 -3.47 15.30
CA PHE A 175 3.76 -4.79 15.45
C PHE A 175 4.60 -5.79 14.66
N GLU A 176 5.35 -6.63 15.36
CA GLU A 176 6.12 -7.73 14.76
C GLU A 176 5.25 -8.97 14.61
N ILE A 177 5.19 -9.55 13.42
CA ILE A 177 4.48 -10.80 13.20
C ILE A 177 5.22 -11.97 13.84
N ARG A 178 4.48 -12.89 14.47
CA ARG A 178 5.06 -14.07 15.10
C ARG A 178 5.67 -15.02 14.07
N GLU A 179 6.80 -15.62 14.44
CA GLU A 179 7.55 -16.55 13.59
C GLU A 179 6.73 -17.78 13.14
N SER A 180 5.75 -18.19 13.96
CA SER A 180 4.84 -19.30 13.63
C SER A 180 4.00 -19.06 12.37
N VAL A 181 3.67 -17.80 12.11
CA VAL A 181 2.97 -17.36 10.90
C VAL A 181 3.99 -17.02 9.81
N LYS A 182 5.09 -16.36 10.20
CA LYS A 182 6.13 -15.87 9.29
C LYS A 182 6.68 -16.97 8.38
N ARG A 183 6.98 -18.13 8.95
CA ARG A 183 7.54 -19.31 8.26
C ARG A 183 6.63 -19.93 7.19
N LEU A 184 5.34 -19.59 7.16
CA LEU A 184 4.39 -20.10 6.17
C LEU A 184 4.48 -19.35 4.83
N VAL A 185 5.16 -18.20 4.82
CA VAL A 185 5.20 -17.26 3.69
C VAL A 185 6.62 -17.14 3.14
N THR A 186 6.74 -17.26 1.82
CA THR A 186 7.95 -16.95 1.06
C THR A 186 7.69 -15.76 0.15
N PHE A 187 8.68 -14.88 -0.02
CA PHE A 187 8.58 -13.69 -0.86
C PHE A 187 9.57 -13.73 -2.02
N GLU A 188 9.09 -13.44 -3.23
CA GLU A 188 9.91 -13.39 -4.43
C GLU A 188 9.65 -12.10 -5.23
N ARG A 189 10.73 -11.51 -5.75
CA ARG A 189 10.62 -10.33 -6.62
C ARG A 189 10.41 -10.81 -8.05
N ARG A 190 9.29 -10.44 -8.68
CA ARG A 190 9.01 -10.75 -10.09
C ARG A 190 8.13 -9.69 -10.72
N ASN A 191 8.31 -9.43 -12.01
CA ASN A 191 7.31 -8.76 -12.83
C ASN A 191 6.27 -9.78 -13.30
N LEU A 192 5.07 -9.72 -12.72
CA LEU A 192 3.96 -10.62 -13.07
C LEU A 192 3.60 -10.59 -14.57
N VAL A 193 3.82 -9.49 -15.29
CA VAL A 193 3.50 -9.46 -16.73
C VAL A 193 4.53 -10.23 -17.55
N ARG A 194 5.82 -10.05 -17.27
CA ARG A 194 6.91 -10.67 -18.05
C ARG A 194 7.20 -12.09 -17.63
N GLU A 195 7.01 -12.40 -16.34
CA GLU A 195 7.47 -13.64 -15.72
C GLU A 195 6.31 -14.54 -15.23
N ALA A 196 5.05 -14.23 -15.56
CA ALA A 196 3.92 -15.07 -15.16
C ALA A 196 3.98 -16.51 -15.73
N THR A 197 4.62 -16.69 -16.88
CA THR A 197 4.83 -18.03 -17.47
C THR A 197 5.73 -18.93 -16.62
N ALA A 198 6.49 -18.35 -15.67
CA ALA A 198 7.35 -19.09 -14.75
C ALA A 198 6.60 -19.85 -13.65
N PHE A 199 5.29 -19.60 -13.46
CA PHE A 199 4.49 -20.42 -12.56
C PHE A 199 4.25 -21.81 -13.19
N ALA A 200 4.49 -22.87 -12.41
CA ALA A 200 4.20 -24.22 -12.86
C ALA A 200 2.68 -24.41 -13.02
N SER A 201 2.28 -25.15 -14.06
CA SER A 201 0.86 -25.45 -14.31
C SER A 201 0.25 -26.19 -13.12
N GLU A 202 -0.96 -25.78 -12.71
CA GLU A 202 -1.74 -26.39 -11.63
C GLU A 202 -0.96 -26.57 -10.31
N SER A 203 -0.19 -25.54 -9.95
CA SER A 203 0.67 -25.52 -8.76
C SER A 203 0.07 -24.79 -7.55
N PHE A 204 -1.05 -24.10 -7.72
CA PHE A 204 -1.74 -23.37 -6.65
C PHE A 204 -3.20 -23.81 -6.50
N ASP A 205 -3.66 -23.92 -5.26
CA ASP A 205 -5.07 -24.18 -4.92
C ASP A 205 -5.85 -22.85 -4.77
N ILE A 206 -5.17 -21.79 -4.32
CA ILE A 206 -5.72 -20.42 -4.18
C ILE A 206 -4.75 -19.41 -4.82
N VAL A 207 -5.30 -18.46 -5.56
CA VAL A 207 -4.60 -17.27 -6.07
C VAL A 207 -5.32 -16.01 -5.59
N LEU A 208 -4.59 -15.08 -5.01
CA LEU A 208 -5.04 -13.71 -4.76
C LEU A 208 -4.30 -12.80 -5.74
N CYS A 209 -5.02 -11.99 -6.49
CA CYS A 209 -4.48 -10.99 -7.41
C CYS A 209 -5.32 -9.71 -7.26
N ARG A 210 -5.16 -9.04 -6.13
CA ARG A 210 -6.06 -7.97 -5.66
C ARG A 210 -5.40 -6.61 -5.85
N ASN A 211 -6.12 -5.69 -6.49
CA ASN A 211 -5.68 -4.35 -6.80
C ASN A 211 -4.41 -4.29 -7.67
N VAL A 212 -4.25 -5.25 -8.60
CA VAL A 212 -3.11 -5.36 -9.53
C VAL A 212 -3.54 -5.08 -10.97
N LEU A 213 -4.63 -5.71 -11.43
CA LEU A 213 -5.10 -5.63 -12.81
C LEU A 213 -5.44 -4.18 -13.21
N MET A 214 -5.83 -3.34 -12.25
CA MET A 214 -6.15 -1.93 -12.48
C MET A 214 -4.96 -1.12 -13.04
N TYR A 215 -3.72 -1.55 -12.78
CA TYR A 215 -2.52 -0.90 -13.33
C TYR A 215 -2.14 -1.40 -14.71
N LEU A 216 -2.68 -2.54 -15.16
CA LEU A 216 -2.21 -3.20 -16.36
C LEU A 216 -2.89 -2.67 -17.61
N SER A 217 -2.18 -2.74 -18.74
CA SER A 217 -2.82 -2.59 -20.05
C SER A 217 -3.82 -3.72 -20.27
N PRO A 218 -4.89 -3.54 -21.07
CA PRO A 218 -5.86 -4.61 -21.33
C PRO A 218 -5.24 -5.91 -21.84
N ARG A 219 -4.18 -5.80 -22.65
CA ARG A 219 -3.39 -6.93 -23.16
C ARG A 219 -2.67 -7.65 -22.01
N ALA A 220 -1.89 -6.93 -21.22
CA ALA A 220 -1.13 -7.50 -20.11
C ALA A 220 -2.05 -8.11 -19.04
N ALA A 221 -3.21 -7.48 -18.76
CA ALA A 221 -4.21 -8.03 -17.86
C ALA A 221 -4.74 -9.38 -18.35
N ARG A 222 -5.05 -9.49 -19.66
CA ARG A 222 -5.51 -10.75 -20.27
C ARG A 222 -4.43 -11.84 -20.21
N GLU A 223 -3.19 -11.51 -20.55
CA GLU A 223 -2.06 -12.44 -20.50
C GLU A 223 -1.81 -12.92 -19.06
N LEU A 224 -1.81 -12.01 -18.07
CA LEU A 224 -1.66 -12.37 -16.66
C LEU A 224 -2.80 -13.28 -16.18
N VAL A 225 -4.06 -12.93 -16.48
CA VAL A 225 -5.22 -13.75 -16.08
C VAL A 225 -5.14 -15.16 -16.68
N HIS A 226 -4.72 -15.28 -17.95
CA HIS A 226 -4.53 -16.57 -18.59
C HIS A 226 -3.46 -17.42 -17.87
N GLU A 227 -2.33 -16.81 -17.51
CA GLU A 227 -1.28 -17.50 -16.77
C GLU A 227 -1.71 -17.89 -15.35
N LEU A 228 -2.45 -17.02 -14.65
CA LEU A 228 -3.01 -17.34 -13.33
C LEU A 228 -4.01 -18.50 -13.44
N ALA A 229 -4.85 -18.54 -14.48
CA ALA A 229 -5.72 -19.68 -14.76
C ALA A 229 -4.93 -20.97 -14.99
N ARG A 230 -3.82 -20.93 -15.75
CA ARG A 230 -2.96 -22.09 -15.98
C ARG A 230 -2.28 -22.57 -14.69
N ALA A 231 -1.84 -21.65 -13.85
CA ALA A 231 -1.16 -21.96 -12.59
C ALA A 231 -2.10 -22.50 -11.51
N LEU A 232 -3.39 -22.17 -11.57
CA LEU A 232 -4.41 -22.59 -10.61
C LEU A 232 -4.96 -23.98 -10.95
N VAL A 233 -5.18 -24.85 -9.96
CA VAL A 233 -5.81 -26.17 -10.18
C VAL A 233 -7.28 -26.04 -10.64
N PRO A 234 -7.85 -27.00 -11.39
CA PRO A 234 -9.28 -26.99 -11.71
C PRO A 234 -10.11 -26.98 -10.42
N GLY A 235 -11.11 -26.11 -10.35
CA GLY A 235 -11.90 -25.87 -9.14
C GLY A 235 -11.20 -25.01 -8.07
N GLY A 236 -9.98 -24.54 -8.32
CA GLY A 236 -9.25 -23.63 -7.43
C GLY A 236 -9.85 -22.23 -7.37
N LEU A 237 -9.48 -21.48 -6.34
CA LEU A 237 -10.04 -20.16 -6.01
C LEU A 237 -9.15 -19.03 -6.53
N LEU A 238 -9.72 -18.07 -7.24
CA LEU A 238 -9.12 -16.79 -7.59
C LEU A 238 -9.90 -15.65 -6.92
N LEU A 239 -9.20 -14.79 -6.18
CA LEU A 239 -9.74 -13.56 -5.59
C LEU A 239 -9.11 -12.32 -6.23
N LEU A 240 -9.97 -11.39 -6.65
CA LEU A 240 -9.60 -10.07 -7.18
C LEU A 240 -10.05 -8.96 -6.22
N GLY A 241 -9.56 -7.74 -6.40
CA GLY A 241 -10.07 -6.58 -5.68
C GLY A 241 -11.49 -6.22 -6.12
N HIS A 242 -12.24 -5.51 -5.28
CA HIS A 242 -13.65 -5.19 -5.51
C HIS A 242 -13.96 -4.48 -6.83
N ALA A 243 -12.99 -3.72 -7.33
CA ALA A 243 -13.13 -2.91 -8.55
C ALA A 243 -12.64 -3.65 -9.81
N GLU A 244 -12.12 -4.86 -9.67
CA GLU A 244 -11.52 -5.63 -10.76
C GLU A 244 -12.49 -6.71 -11.26
N THR A 245 -12.46 -6.98 -12.56
CA THR A 245 -13.38 -7.92 -13.20
C THR A 245 -12.67 -8.74 -14.26
N LEU A 246 -13.08 -10.01 -14.40
CA LEU A 246 -12.62 -10.89 -15.48
C LEU A 246 -13.44 -10.75 -16.76
N ARG A 247 -14.50 -9.92 -16.76
CA ARG A 247 -15.36 -9.74 -17.93
C ARG A 247 -14.55 -9.21 -19.12
N GLY A 248 -14.55 -9.97 -20.21
CA GLY A 248 -13.77 -9.64 -21.42
C GLY A 248 -12.25 -9.95 -21.31
N LEU A 249 -11.81 -10.52 -20.19
CA LEU A 249 -10.43 -10.99 -19.97
C LEU A 249 -10.32 -12.52 -20.05
N SER A 250 -11.25 -13.28 -19.47
CA SER A 250 -11.23 -14.75 -19.51
C SER A 250 -12.61 -15.36 -19.27
N ASP A 251 -12.87 -16.51 -19.92
CA ASP A 251 -14.04 -17.37 -19.72
C ASP A 251 -13.70 -18.66 -18.95
N ASP A 252 -12.48 -18.76 -18.41
CA ASP A 252 -11.97 -19.94 -17.69
C ASP A 252 -12.51 -20.03 -16.25
N PHE A 253 -13.31 -19.06 -15.81
CA PHE A 253 -13.77 -18.93 -14.44
C PHE A 253 -15.29 -18.85 -14.32
N GLU A 254 -15.81 -19.45 -13.27
CA GLU A 254 -17.17 -19.25 -12.78
C GLU A 254 -17.17 -18.20 -11.67
N LEU A 255 -18.06 -17.21 -11.77
CA LEU A 255 -18.26 -16.21 -10.72
C LEU A 255 -19.15 -16.80 -9.63
N GLY A 256 -18.63 -16.87 -8.41
CA GLY A 256 -19.37 -17.18 -7.20
C GLY A 256 -19.57 -15.94 -6.35
N HIS A 257 -20.55 -16.01 -5.45
CA HIS A 257 -20.83 -14.98 -4.46
C HIS A 257 -21.12 -15.62 -3.11
N ALA A 258 -20.50 -15.09 -2.06
CA ALA A 258 -20.75 -15.50 -0.69
C ALA A 258 -20.50 -14.31 0.25
N ARG A 259 -21.40 -14.10 1.22
CA ARG A 259 -21.27 -13.12 2.32
C ARG A 259 -20.73 -11.75 1.86
N GLU A 260 -21.39 -11.18 0.85
CA GLU A 260 -21.10 -9.87 0.25
C GLU A 260 -19.80 -9.78 -0.59
N ALA A 261 -19.11 -10.90 -0.80
CA ALA A 261 -17.91 -10.97 -1.62
C ALA A 261 -18.13 -11.80 -2.90
N PHE A 262 -17.49 -11.34 -3.97
CA PHE A 262 -17.36 -12.08 -5.22
C PHE A 262 -16.04 -12.85 -5.24
N PHE A 263 -16.08 -14.05 -5.80
CA PHE A 263 -14.90 -14.88 -6.02
C PHE A 263 -15.00 -15.64 -7.34
N HIS A 264 -13.86 -16.07 -7.87
CA HIS A 264 -13.79 -16.78 -9.14
C HIS A 264 -13.30 -18.20 -8.91
N ARG A 265 -14.00 -19.19 -9.49
CA ARG A 265 -13.57 -20.59 -9.41
C ARG A 265 -13.15 -21.06 -10.80
N ARG A 266 -11.94 -21.62 -10.93
CA ARG A 266 -11.44 -22.11 -12.22
C ARG A 266 -12.32 -23.26 -12.72
N ARG A 267 -12.81 -23.16 -13.95
CA ARG A 267 -13.57 -24.22 -14.63
C ARG A 267 -12.68 -25.43 -14.91
N GLY A 268 -13.31 -26.61 -14.95
CA GLY A 268 -12.65 -27.87 -15.32
C GLY A 268 -12.84 -28.97 -14.27
N ARG A 269 -12.73 -30.23 -14.71
CA ARG A 269 -12.78 -31.39 -13.80
C ARG A 269 -11.49 -31.48 -13.01
N ALA A 270 -11.59 -31.55 -11.68
CA ALA A 270 -10.47 -31.87 -10.82
C ALA A 270 -9.85 -33.21 -11.27
N ALA A 271 -8.62 -33.19 -11.76
CA ALA A 271 -7.85 -34.41 -11.92
C ALA A 271 -7.75 -35.06 -10.52
N GLY A 272 -8.14 -36.33 -10.42
CA GLY A 272 -8.23 -37.06 -9.16
C GLY A 272 -6.98 -36.91 -8.28
N ARG A 273 -7.17 -37.01 -6.96
CA ARG A 273 -6.16 -36.87 -5.88
C ARG A 273 -4.72 -37.08 -6.36
N ARG A 274 -4.02 -35.99 -6.71
CA ARG A 274 -2.57 -36.00 -6.84
C ARG A 274 -1.97 -36.25 -5.45
N GLN A 275 -1.30 -37.38 -5.28
CA GLN A 275 -0.46 -37.64 -4.11
C GLN A 275 0.73 -36.68 -4.16
N SER A 276 0.65 -35.57 -3.42
CA SER A 276 1.78 -34.67 -3.20
C SER A 276 2.50 -35.08 -1.92
N SER A 277 3.80 -35.38 -2.05
CA SER A 277 4.74 -35.52 -0.93
C SER A 277 4.81 -34.25 -0.08
N ARG A 278 5.36 -34.37 1.14
CA ARG A 278 5.60 -33.28 2.12
C ARG A 278 6.02 -31.95 1.44
N PRO A 279 5.55 -30.79 1.93
CA PRO A 279 5.91 -29.51 1.35
C PRO A 279 7.42 -29.32 1.41
N THR A 280 8.03 -29.09 0.25
CA THR A 280 9.25 -28.27 0.21
C THR A 280 8.75 -26.83 0.20
N PRO A 281 9.22 -25.96 1.12
CA PRO A 281 9.00 -24.53 0.99
C PRO A 281 9.38 -24.07 -0.41
N PHE A 282 8.67 -23.06 -0.94
CA PHE A 282 9.14 -22.33 -2.11
C PHE A 282 10.58 -21.87 -1.76
N GLY A 283 11.60 -22.45 -2.38
CA GLY A 283 13.01 -22.15 -2.03
C GLY A 283 14.01 -23.30 -2.12
N ALA A 284 13.61 -24.57 -2.22
CA ALA A 284 14.57 -25.68 -2.34
C ALA A 284 15.11 -25.91 -3.76
N ARG A 285 14.47 -25.39 -4.82
CA ARG A 285 14.80 -25.73 -6.22
C ARG A 285 15.07 -24.55 -7.15
N TRP A 286 14.97 -23.30 -6.68
CA TRP A 286 15.04 -22.11 -7.55
C TRP A 286 16.18 -21.15 -7.20
N ARG A 287 17.24 -21.65 -6.54
CA ARG A 287 18.54 -20.95 -6.52
C ARG A 287 19.34 -21.40 -7.74
N SER A 288 19.15 -20.71 -8.85
CA SER A 288 20.12 -20.72 -9.94
C SER A 288 20.34 -19.29 -10.42
N GLU A 289 20.90 -18.48 -9.54
CA GLU A 289 21.83 -17.45 -9.98
C GLU A 289 23.22 -17.87 -9.51
N PRO A 290 24.25 -17.84 -10.38
CA PRO A 290 25.61 -18.07 -9.94
C PRO A 290 26.01 -16.93 -9.00
N ALA A 291 26.61 -17.30 -7.86
CA ALA A 291 27.19 -16.33 -6.93
C ALA A 291 28.09 -15.34 -7.69
N PRO A 292 28.04 -14.03 -7.39
CA PRO A 292 28.95 -13.08 -8.01
C PRO A 292 30.38 -13.53 -7.72
N ARG A 293 31.16 -13.69 -8.79
CA ARG A 293 32.60 -13.97 -8.71
C ARG A 293 33.24 -12.89 -7.85
N THR A 294 33.78 -13.28 -6.71
CA THR A 294 34.63 -12.44 -5.88
C THR A 294 35.88 -12.09 -6.67
N VAL A 295 35.92 -10.89 -7.23
CA VAL A 295 37.19 -10.28 -7.63
C VAL A 295 37.91 -9.95 -6.33
N ARG A 296 39.04 -10.64 -6.10
CA ARG A 296 40.01 -10.24 -5.07
C ARG A 296 40.54 -8.86 -5.44
N THR A 297 40.09 -7.83 -4.74
CA THR A 297 40.79 -6.56 -4.61
C THR A 297 41.63 -6.61 -3.34
N GLU A 298 42.93 -6.43 -3.49
CA GLU A 298 43.88 -6.29 -2.39
C GLU A 298 43.49 -5.10 -1.50
N GLU A 299 43.58 -5.31 -0.19
CA GLU A 299 43.32 -4.30 0.84
C GLU A 299 44.36 -3.17 0.78
N PRO A 300 43.95 -1.89 0.69
CA PRO A 300 44.81 -0.78 1.07
C PRO A 300 44.78 -0.60 2.59
N SER A 301 45.98 -0.53 3.17
CA SER A 301 46.29 -0.24 4.57
C SER A 301 45.55 0.97 5.16
N SER A 302 45.16 0.84 6.43
CA SER A 302 44.44 1.81 7.26
C SER A 302 45.15 3.17 7.42
N PRO A 303 44.42 4.30 7.42
CA PRO A 303 44.88 5.56 7.99
C PRO A 303 44.52 5.67 9.50
N PRO A 304 45.16 6.58 10.25
CA PRO A 304 45.17 6.53 11.71
C PRO A 304 43.88 7.07 12.35
N SER A 305 43.59 6.50 13.53
CA SER A 305 42.53 6.85 14.47
C SER A 305 42.46 8.36 14.76
N ALA A 306 41.34 8.98 14.42
CA ALA A 306 40.88 10.22 15.02
C ALA A 306 39.87 9.89 16.12
N ARG A 307 40.15 10.42 17.31
CA ARG A 307 39.38 10.25 18.55
C ARG A 307 37.91 10.64 18.38
N GLU A 308 37.00 9.76 18.82
CA GLU A 308 35.60 10.12 19.08
C GLU A 308 35.53 11.14 20.22
N PRO A 309 34.73 12.22 20.09
CA PRO A 309 34.43 13.06 21.24
C PRO A 309 33.47 12.33 22.18
N ALA A 310 33.88 12.23 23.45
CA ALA A 310 33.09 11.66 24.53
C ALA A 310 31.76 12.40 24.71
N PHE A 311 30.66 11.64 24.81
CA PHE A 311 29.36 12.14 25.26
C PHE A 311 29.47 12.61 26.72
N ALA A 312 29.22 13.90 26.94
CA ALA A 312 29.03 14.47 28.28
C ALA A 312 27.62 14.13 28.82
N PRO A 313 27.42 14.04 30.15
CA PRO A 313 26.11 13.79 30.74
C PRO A 313 25.16 14.99 30.53
N PHE A 314 23.87 14.69 30.34
CA PHE A 314 22.81 15.67 30.12
C PHE A 314 22.62 16.62 31.30
N PRO A 315 22.65 17.95 31.10
CA PRO A 315 22.04 18.87 32.06
C PRO A 315 20.51 18.85 31.88
N SER A 316 19.82 18.54 32.97
CA SER A 316 18.40 18.82 33.13
C SER A 316 18.21 20.35 33.13
N GLY A 317 17.59 20.87 32.07
CA GLY A 317 17.21 22.26 31.95
C GLY A 317 15.97 22.36 31.05
N ALA A 318 14.95 23.09 31.52
CA ALA A 318 13.73 23.36 30.76
C ALA A 318 14.06 24.01 29.40
N PRO A 319 13.34 23.67 28.31
CA PRO A 319 13.70 24.14 26.98
C PRO A 319 13.47 25.65 26.85
N THR A 320 14.53 26.38 26.52
CA THR A 320 14.43 27.74 25.98
C THR A 320 13.67 27.73 24.65
N PRO A 321 12.84 28.75 24.34
CA PRO A 321 12.09 28.80 23.10
C PRO A 321 13.03 28.74 21.88
N ALA A 322 12.80 27.79 20.98
CA ALA A 322 13.61 27.66 19.78
C ALA A 322 13.51 28.93 18.90
N SER A 323 14.64 29.32 18.31
CA SER A 323 14.69 30.45 17.37
C SER A 323 13.75 30.19 16.18
N LYS A 324 13.19 31.25 15.57
CA LYS A 324 12.29 31.11 14.40
C LYS A 324 12.89 30.25 13.28
N LYS A 325 14.21 30.39 13.04
CA LYS A 325 14.94 29.58 12.06
C LYS A 325 14.97 28.09 12.43
N ALA A 326 15.18 27.76 13.70
CA ALA A 326 15.15 26.37 14.19
C ALA A 326 13.73 25.78 14.12
N ARG A 327 12.70 26.60 14.32
CA ARG A 327 11.28 26.22 14.16
C ARG A 327 10.93 25.89 12.71
N ASP A 328 11.30 26.77 11.78
CA ASP A 328 11.04 26.57 10.35
C ASP A 328 11.80 25.35 9.79
N GLU A 329 13.05 25.15 10.23
CA GLU A 329 13.84 23.97 9.88
C GLU A 329 13.23 22.70 10.47
N GLY A 330 12.77 22.76 11.72
CA GLY A 330 12.05 21.69 12.39
C GLY A 330 10.78 21.28 11.63
N LEU A 331 9.93 22.23 11.30
CA LEU A 331 8.71 21.99 10.53
C LEU A 331 9.01 21.34 9.17
N ARG A 332 10.04 21.82 8.47
CA ARG A 332 10.45 21.25 7.18
C ARG A 332 10.92 19.79 7.30
N LEU A 333 11.71 19.49 8.33
CA LEU A 333 12.19 18.12 8.61
C LEU A 333 11.03 17.21 9.02
N ALA A 334 10.08 17.71 9.82
CA ALA A 334 8.89 16.96 10.22
C ALA A 334 8.01 16.61 9.01
N LEU A 335 7.83 17.55 8.06
CA LEU A 335 7.13 17.28 6.80
C LEU A 335 7.86 16.24 5.93
N ASP A 336 9.20 16.24 5.93
CA ASP A 336 9.97 15.23 5.21
C ASP A 336 9.81 13.83 5.84
N LEU A 337 9.85 13.74 7.18
CA LEU A 337 9.59 12.51 7.92
C LEU A 337 8.15 12.03 7.74
N PHE A 338 7.19 12.94 7.73
CA PHE A 338 5.78 12.67 7.45
C PHE A 338 5.60 12.03 6.07
N ARG A 339 6.23 12.58 5.02
CA ARG A 339 6.21 12.00 3.66
C ARG A 339 6.89 10.62 3.56
N ARG A 340 7.76 10.28 4.52
CA ARG A 340 8.40 8.96 4.65
C ARG A 340 7.68 8.04 5.65
N GLU A 341 6.50 8.44 6.10
CA GLU A 341 5.67 7.69 7.07
C GLU A 341 6.36 7.43 8.43
N ARG A 342 7.33 8.26 8.80
CA ARG A 342 8.04 8.21 10.08
C ARG A 342 7.39 9.12 11.12
N TYR A 343 6.10 8.87 11.41
CA TYR A 343 5.26 9.80 12.17
C TYR A 343 5.75 10.10 13.60
N ARG A 344 6.24 9.09 14.33
CA ARG A 344 6.78 9.31 15.70
C ARG A 344 7.99 10.24 15.70
N GLU A 345 8.90 10.05 14.76
CA GLU A 345 10.09 10.90 14.65
C GLU A 345 9.72 12.32 14.19
N ALA A 346 8.69 12.44 13.34
CA ALA A 346 8.15 13.75 12.98
C ALA A 346 7.52 14.46 14.19
N LEU A 347 6.81 13.72 15.06
CA LEU A 347 6.24 14.24 16.30
C LEU A 347 7.33 14.67 17.29
N ASP A 348 8.32 13.82 17.55
CA ASP A 348 9.46 14.15 18.43
C ASP A 348 10.18 15.41 17.96
N LEU A 349 10.30 15.57 16.64
CA LEU A 349 10.97 16.71 16.03
C LEU A 349 10.10 17.98 16.12
N LEU A 350 8.79 17.89 15.96
CA LEU A 350 7.86 19.00 16.20
C LEU A 350 7.82 19.42 17.67
N ASP A 351 7.78 18.46 18.60
CA ASP A 351 7.74 18.72 20.04
C ASP A 351 9.04 19.42 20.50
N ARG A 352 10.19 19.10 19.88
CA ARG A 352 11.46 19.79 20.10
C ARG A 352 11.55 21.15 19.41
N ALA A 353 10.96 21.29 18.23
CA ALA A 353 10.98 22.53 17.48
C ALA A 353 10.14 23.61 18.18
N GLY A 354 8.99 23.24 18.76
CA GLY A 354 8.04 24.16 19.37
C GLY A 354 7.39 25.07 18.32
N GLY A 355 6.06 25.14 18.24
CA GLY A 355 5.41 25.91 17.18
C GLY A 355 3.94 26.23 17.42
N ASP A 356 3.47 27.22 16.66
CA ASP A 356 2.09 27.73 16.57
C ASP A 356 1.31 27.05 15.41
N GLY A 357 0.06 27.48 15.18
CA GLY A 357 -1.02 26.79 14.45
C GLY A 357 -0.71 25.89 13.25
N GLY A 358 0.23 26.24 12.36
CA GLY A 358 0.62 25.36 11.23
C GLY A 358 1.34 24.10 11.70
N SER A 359 2.15 24.21 12.76
CA SER A 359 2.71 23.05 13.45
C SER A 359 1.65 22.28 14.25
N SER A 360 0.64 22.96 14.79
CA SER A 360 -0.44 22.32 15.55
C SER A 360 -1.35 21.46 14.68
N LEU A 361 -1.66 21.89 13.46
CA LEU A 361 -2.43 21.10 12.49
C LEU A 361 -1.65 19.87 12.04
N LEU A 362 -0.39 20.05 11.63
CA LEU A 362 0.48 18.93 11.27
C LEU A 362 0.65 17.95 12.43
N ARG A 363 0.81 18.45 13.66
CA ARG A 363 0.87 17.62 14.88
C ARG A 363 -0.41 16.81 15.07
N GLY A 364 -1.58 17.44 14.92
CA GLY A 364 -2.87 16.75 15.02
C GLY A 364 -3.03 15.65 13.99
N VAL A 365 -2.68 15.92 12.73
CA VAL A 365 -2.68 14.93 11.64
C VAL A 365 -1.70 13.78 11.94
N LEU A 366 -0.48 14.10 12.39
CA LEU A 366 0.51 13.10 12.76
C LEU A 366 0.06 12.19 13.91
N LEU A 367 -0.59 12.77 14.93
CA LEU A 367 -1.16 12.01 16.05
C LEU A 367 -2.27 11.07 15.59
N LEU A 368 -3.16 11.55 14.71
CA LEU A 368 -4.22 10.73 14.12
C LEU A 368 -3.61 9.54 13.36
N LEU A 369 -2.61 9.78 12.50
CA LEU A 369 -1.92 8.73 11.74
C LEU A 369 -1.11 7.78 12.63
N ALA A 370 -0.60 8.27 13.76
CA ALA A 370 0.06 7.46 14.78
C ALA A 370 -0.93 6.63 15.64
N GLY A 371 -2.24 6.89 15.53
CA GLY A 371 -3.31 6.21 16.28
C GLY A 371 -3.68 6.88 17.61
N ASN A 372 -3.09 8.04 17.94
CA ASN A 372 -3.37 8.80 19.16
C ASN A 372 -4.59 9.72 18.95
N VAL A 373 -5.76 9.12 18.75
CA VAL A 373 -7.00 9.83 18.34
C VAL A 373 -7.42 10.91 19.34
N SER A 374 -7.39 10.62 20.65
CA SER A 374 -7.79 11.59 21.68
C SER A 374 -6.88 12.83 21.71
N GLU A 375 -5.57 12.64 21.52
CA GLU A 375 -4.64 13.77 21.46
C GLU A 375 -4.77 14.56 20.15
N ALA A 376 -5.08 13.89 19.04
CA ALA A 376 -5.35 14.53 17.76
C ALA A 376 -6.60 15.41 17.83
N ALA A 377 -7.68 14.90 18.43
CA ALA A 377 -8.90 15.67 18.69
C ALA A 377 -8.61 16.91 19.55
N ALA A 378 -7.87 16.74 20.66
CA ALA A 378 -7.49 17.87 21.51
C ALA A 378 -6.60 18.91 20.77
N CYS A 379 -5.82 18.50 19.77
CA CYS A 379 -5.09 19.46 18.91
C CYS A 379 -6.05 20.25 18.01
N ALA A 380 -7.04 19.58 17.44
CA ALA A 380 -8.05 20.21 16.59
C ALA A 380 -8.96 21.16 17.40
N ASP A 381 -9.36 20.78 18.62
CA ASP A 381 -10.13 21.63 19.52
C ASP A 381 -9.38 22.94 19.83
N ARG A 382 -8.09 22.85 20.18
CA ARG A 382 -7.24 24.04 20.41
C ARG A 382 -7.08 24.92 19.16
N LEU A 383 -7.10 24.33 17.97
CA LEU A 383 -7.08 25.10 16.72
C LEU A 383 -8.39 25.87 16.54
N ILE A 384 -9.53 25.23 16.79
CA ILE A 384 -10.86 25.83 16.72
C ILE A 384 -11.06 26.91 17.79
N GLU A 385 -10.57 26.69 19.01
CA GLU A 385 -10.59 27.70 20.09
C GLU A 385 -9.85 28.98 19.68
N ARG A 386 -8.77 28.84 18.90
CA ARG A 386 -7.99 29.96 18.40
C ARG A 386 -8.59 30.59 17.14
N ASP A 387 -9.13 29.76 16.25
CA ASP A 387 -9.80 30.16 15.02
C ASP A 387 -10.98 29.23 14.73
N ALA A 388 -12.18 29.66 15.10
CA ALA A 388 -13.40 28.87 14.93
C ALA A 388 -13.75 28.57 13.47
N LEU A 389 -13.14 29.31 12.53
CA LEU A 389 -13.38 29.19 11.08
C LEU A 389 -12.35 28.28 10.38
N ASP A 390 -11.46 27.60 11.12
CA ASP A 390 -10.46 26.70 10.54
C ASP A 390 -11.12 25.40 10.02
N ALA A 391 -11.40 25.37 8.72
CA ALA A 391 -11.98 24.22 8.03
C ALA A 391 -11.10 22.94 8.14
N SER A 392 -9.78 23.08 8.26
CA SER A 392 -8.86 21.94 8.38
C SER A 392 -8.93 21.31 9.76
N ALA A 393 -9.11 22.12 10.80
CA ALA A 393 -9.30 21.63 12.16
C ALA A 393 -10.64 20.88 12.30
N HIS A 394 -11.73 21.40 11.72
CA HIS A 394 -13.00 20.68 11.66
C HIS A 394 -12.86 19.35 10.92
N TYR A 395 -12.18 19.33 9.77
CA TYR A 395 -11.97 18.07 9.06
C TYR A 395 -11.14 17.06 9.85
N LEU A 396 -10.12 17.52 10.58
CA LEU A 396 -9.34 16.66 11.48
C LEU A 396 -10.23 16.05 12.59
N LEU A 397 -11.15 16.83 13.18
CA LEU A 397 -12.15 16.29 14.12
C LEU A 397 -13.07 15.26 13.48
N ALA A 398 -13.50 15.47 12.23
CA ALA A 398 -14.33 14.51 11.50
C ALA A 398 -13.63 13.15 11.37
N LEU A 399 -12.33 13.16 11.01
CA LEU A 399 -11.52 11.95 10.93
C LEU A 399 -11.31 11.28 12.30
N CYS A 400 -11.09 12.07 13.35
CA CYS A 400 -10.99 11.56 14.72
C CYS A 400 -12.29 10.89 15.18
N ALA A 401 -13.44 11.53 14.91
CA ALA A 401 -14.76 11.01 15.23
C ALA A 401 -15.09 9.73 14.45
N GLU A 402 -14.74 9.64 13.15
CA GLU A 402 -14.90 8.41 12.37
C GLU A 402 -14.09 7.26 13.00
N GLN A 403 -12.83 7.53 13.41
CA GLN A 403 -11.96 6.55 14.03
C GLN A 403 -12.45 6.10 15.41
N ALA A 404 -13.12 6.99 16.15
CA ALA A 404 -13.81 6.69 17.41
C ALA A 404 -15.15 5.95 17.22
N GLY A 405 -15.65 5.83 15.98
CA GLY A 405 -16.93 5.19 15.66
C GLY A 405 -18.15 6.12 15.77
N GLU A 406 -17.93 7.42 16.00
CA GLU A 406 -18.96 8.43 16.19
C GLU A 406 -19.37 9.05 14.84
N LEU A 407 -20.11 8.28 14.02
CA LEU A 407 -20.39 8.65 12.63
C LEU A 407 -21.22 9.93 12.47
N ASP A 408 -22.14 10.22 13.39
CA ASP A 408 -22.93 11.45 13.35
C ASP A 408 -22.08 12.69 13.65
N LEU A 409 -21.16 12.57 14.61
CA LEU A 409 -20.23 13.63 14.94
C LEU A 409 -19.24 13.87 13.79
N ALA A 410 -18.78 12.79 13.14
CA ALA A 410 -17.94 12.89 11.95
C ALA A 410 -18.63 13.66 10.81
N ILE A 411 -19.89 13.32 10.51
CA ILE A 411 -20.69 14.03 9.50
C ILE A 411 -20.83 15.51 9.85
N ALA A 412 -21.16 15.85 11.10
CA ALA A 412 -21.34 17.24 11.52
C ALA A 412 -20.06 18.08 11.32
N HIS A 413 -18.90 17.51 11.65
CA HIS A 413 -17.62 18.19 11.45
C HIS A 413 -17.19 18.28 9.98
N ASP A 414 -17.46 17.27 9.16
CA ASP A 414 -17.24 17.41 7.72
C ASP A 414 -18.17 18.47 7.12
N GLU A 415 -19.45 18.51 7.52
CA GLU A 415 -20.40 19.53 7.06
C GLU A 415 -19.90 20.94 7.44
N ALA A 416 -19.42 21.12 8.67
CA ALA A 416 -18.79 22.36 9.12
C ALA A 416 -17.57 22.71 8.25
N ALA A 417 -16.67 21.75 7.98
CA ALA A 417 -15.50 21.97 7.13
C ALA A 417 -15.88 22.40 5.70
N THR A 418 -16.89 21.76 5.10
CA THR A 418 -17.36 22.12 3.75
C THR A 418 -18.11 23.45 3.68
N TYR A 419 -18.72 23.87 4.79
CA TYR A 419 -19.40 25.15 4.91
C TYR A 419 -18.39 26.29 5.04
N LEU A 420 -17.38 26.10 5.90
CA LEU A 420 -16.31 27.06 6.14
C LEU A 420 -15.39 27.22 4.93
N ASP A 421 -15.09 26.13 4.23
CA ASP A 421 -14.38 26.16 2.96
C ASP A 421 -15.05 25.29 1.89
N SER A 422 -15.79 25.96 1.01
CA SER A 422 -16.47 25.32 -0.12
C SER A 422 -15.53 24.68 -1.14
N SER A 423 -14.25 25.05 -1.17
CA SER A 423 -13.24 24.52 -2.09
C SER A 423 -12.57 23.24 -1.60
N PHE A 424 -12.75 22.88 -0.32
CA PHE A 424 -12.07 21.75 0.30
C PHE A 424 -12.73 20.41 -0.07
N ALA A 425 -12.06 19.60 -0.88
CA ALA A 425 -12.65 18.40 -1.45
C ALA A 425 -12.65 17.17 -0.52
N MET A 426 -11.66 17.04 0.38
CA MET A 426 -11.52 15.86 1.24
C MET A 426 -12.72 15.65 2.18
N PRO A 427 -13.26 16.68 2.87
CA PRO A 427 -14.47 16.53 3.69
C PRO A 427 -15.68 16.08 2.89
N ARG A 428 -15.86 16.56 1.65
CA ARG A 428 -16.96 16.13 0.77
C ARG A 428 -16.84 14.66 0.40
N MET A 429 -15.63 14.22 0.09
CA MET A 429 -15.41 12.82 -0.20
C MET A 429 -15.68 11.93 1.02
N HIS A 430 -15.27 12.40 2.20
CA HIS A 430 -15.51 11.71 3.45
C HIS A 430 -17.02 11.60 3.76
N LEU A 431 -17.77 12.71 3.65
CA LEU A 431 -19.24 12.72 3.71
C LEU A 431 -19.87 11.74 2.73
N GLY A 432 -19.39 11.73 1.49
CA GLY A 432 -19.84 10.78 0.48
C GLY A 432 -19.79 9.33 0.95
N ARG A 433 -18.65 8.94 1.54
CA ARG A 433 -18.45 7.59 2.11
C ARG A 433 -19.30 7.35 3.36
N LEU A 434 -19.41 8.33 4.25
CA LEU A 434 -20.22 8.23 5.48
C LEU A 434 -21.72 8.12 5.17
N PHE A 435 -22.24 8.92 4.24
CA PHE A 435 -23.63 8.84 3.80
C PHE A 435 -23.95 7.50 3.13
N ARG A 436 -23.03 6.97 2.30
CA ARG A 436 -23.19 5.64 1.72
C ARG A 436 -23.27 4.56 2.80
N ARG A 437 -22.41 4.61 3.82
CA ARG A 437 -22.46 3.69 4.99
C ARG A 437 -23.78 3.78 5.76
N LYS A 438 -24.42 4.95 5.76
CA LYS A 438 -25.74 5.18 6.36
C LYS A 438 -26.93 4.89 5.43
N GLY A 439 -26.68 4.34 4.22
CA GLY A 439 -27.74 4.05 3.24
C GLY A 439 -28.37 5.30 2.61
N ARG A 440 -27.71 6.47 2.72
CA ARG A 440 -28.19 7.74 2.13
C ARG A 440 -27.54 7.97 0.77
N SER A 441 -27.90 7.14 -0.22
CA SER A 441 -27.26 7.13 -1.55
C SER A 441 -27.33 8.46 -2.28
N ASP A 442 -28.44 9.19 -2.21
CA ASP A 442 -28.59 10.49 -2.90
C ASP A 442 -27.60 11.53 -2.37
N LEU A 443 -27.47 11.63 -1.04
CA LEU A 443 -26.52 12.53 -0.40
C LEU A 443 -25.08 12.09 -0.69
N ALA A 444 -24.83 10.78 -0.68
CA ALA A 444 -23.52 10.22 -1.02
C ALA A 444 -23.09 10.60 -2.44
N GLN A 445 -23.96 10.40 -3.44
CA GLN A 445 -23.68 10.79 -4.82
C GLN A 445 -23.44 12.30 -4.96
N ARG A 446 -24.25 13.12 -4.28
CA ARG A 446 -24.11 14.59 -4.31
C ARG A 446 -22.73 15.02 -3.84
N GLU A 447 -22.31 14.53 -2.67
CA GLU A 447 -21.02 14.93 -2.10
C GLU A 447 -19.83 14.36 -2.88
N LEU A 448 -19.92 13.12 -3.38
CA LEU A 448 -18.85 12.53 -4.20
C LEU A 448 -18.67 13.25 -5.54
N ARG A 449 -19.77 13.67 -6.20
CA ARG A 449 -19.69 14.49 -7.42
C ARG A 449 -19.11 15.87 -7.13
N ALA A 450 -19.42 16.45 -5.98
CA ALA A 450 -18.84 17.72 -5.55
C ALA A 450 -17.34 17.58 -5.25
N ALA A 451 -16.94 16.54 -4.52
CA ALA A 451 -15.54 16.20 -4.28
C ALA A 451 -14.77 16.04 -5.60
N LEU A 452 -15.30 15.27 -6.56
CA LEU A 452 -14.67 15.04 -7.86
C LEU A 452 -14.38 16.35 -8.64
N ARG A 453 -15.27 17.34 -8.55
CA ARG A 453 -15.05 18.66 -9.17
C ARG A 453 -13.97 19.48 -8.48
N LEU A 454 -13.80 19.30 -7.18
CA LEU A 454 -12.91 20.11 -6.33
C LEU A 454 -11.49 19.53 -6.22
N VAL A 455 -11.33 18.20 -6.19
CA VAL A 455 -10.01 17.55 -6.03
C VAL A 455 -8.99 18.06 -7.05
N GLY A 456 -9.43 18.33 -8.28
CA GLY A 456 -8.57 18.88 -9.35
C GLY A 456 -7.93 20.24 -9.02
N ARG A 457 -8.52 20.99 -8.07
CA ARG A 457 -8.09 22.33 -7.64
C ARG A 457 -7.54 22.35 -6.22
N GLU A 458 -7.42 21.19 -5.57
CA GLU A 458 -6.94 21.11 -4.20
C GLU A 458 -5.45 21.48 -4.11
N THR A 459 -5.08 22.16 -3.01
CA THR A 459 -3.69 22.56 -2.77
C THR A 459 -2.81 21.35 -2.43
N GLU A 460 -1.53 21.40 -2.81
CA GLU A 460 -0.54 20.37 -2.47
C GLU A 460 -0.39 20.21 -0.95
N GLU A 461 -0.57 21.28 -0.18
CA GLU A 461 -0.50 21.24 1.28
C GLU A 461 -1.61 20.39 1.90
N ARG A 462 -2.86 20.55 1.42
CA ARG A 462 -4.00 19.73 1.88
C ARG A 462 -3.90 18.30 1.41
N LEU A 463 -3.47 18.09 0.17
CA LEU A 463 -3.19 16.75 -0.34
C LEU A 463 -2.08 16.07 0.46
N SER A 464 -1.05 16.81 0.89
CA SER A 464 -0.01 16.26 1.76
C SER A 464 -0.61 15.89 3.12
N LEU A 465 -1.30 16.81 3.80
CA LEU A 465 -1.78 16.61 5.17
C LEU A 465 -2.90 15.58 5.27
N PHE A 466 -3.91 15.71 4.42
CA PHE A 466 -5.15 14.97 4.50
C PHE A 466 -5.31 13.96 3.38
N GLY A 467 -4.48 14.05 2.35
CA GLY A 467 -4.56 13.15 1.23
C GLY A 467 -4.06 11.75 1.52
N GLY A 468 -3.63 11.42 2.74
CA GLY A 468 -3.25 10.04 3.12
C GLY A 468 -2.12 9.45 2.27
N GLY A 469 -1.23 10.29 1.74
CA GLY A 469 -0.16 9.88 0.83
C GLY A 469 -0.59 9.65 -0.62
N PHE A 470 -1.87 9.80 -0.95
CA PHE A 470 -2.37 9.69 -2.31
C PHE A 470 -2.04 10.96 -3.13
N SER A 471 -1.64 10.75 -4.38
CA SER A 471 -1.56 11.85 -5.35
C SER A 471 -2.95 12.41 -5.65
N ARG A 472 -3.01 13.64 -6.19
CA ARG A 472 -4.27 14.26 -6.66
C ARG A 472 -5.06 13.31 -7.59
N HIS A 473 -4.35 12.60 -8.47
CA HIS A 473 -4.95 11.61 -9.36
C HIS A 473 -5.56 10.42 -8.61
N ALA A 474 -4.81 9.84 -7.66
CA ALA A 474 -5.32 8.74 -6.85
C ALA A 474 -6.58 9.14 -6.06
N TRP A 475 -6.68 10.41 -5.63
CA TRP A 475 -7.92 10.95 -5.06
C TRP A 475 -9.07 11.05 -6.07
N LEU A 476 -8.80 11.45 -7.32
CA LEU A 476 -9.82 11.48 -8.39
C LEU A 476 -10.35 10.07 -8.68
N GLU A 477 -9.47 9.08 -8.78
CA GLU A 477 -9.87 7.69 -9.03
C GLU A 477 -10.64 7.10 -7.85
N LEU A 478 -10.23 7.40 -6.62
CA LEU A 478 -10.97 6.97 -5.43
C LEU A 478 -12.36 7.62 -5.37
N CYS A 479 -12.49 8.91 -5.73
CA CYS A 479 -13.79 9.59 -5.87
C CYS A 479 -14.68 8.90 -6.90
N ARG A 480 -14.13 8.59 -8.09
CA ARG A 480 -14.85 7.92 -9.18
C ARG A 480 -15.32 6.53 -8.76
N ALA A 481 -14.44 5.76 -8.11
CA ALA A 481 -14.74 4.41 -7.63
C ALA A 481 -15.86 4.43 -6.57
N GLU A 482 -15.82 5.34 -5.60
CA GLU A 482 -16.90 5.50 -4.63
C GLU A 482 -18.21 5.95 -5.28
N LEU A 483 -18.16 6.84 -6.28
CA LEU A 483 -19.35 7.30 -6.99
C LEU A 483 -20.01 6.15 -7.76
N SER A 484 -19.23 5.34 -8.48
CA SER A 484 -19.75 4.15 -9.18
C SER A 484 -20.39 3.14 -8.23
N ARG A 485 -19.90 3.02 -6.99
CA ARG A 485 -20.53 2.18 -5.96
C ARG A 485 -21.90 2.69 -5.53
N CYS A 486 -22.09 4.01 -5.49
CA CYS A 486 -23.38 4.63 -5.18
C CYS A 486 -24.40 4.55 -6.33
N GLU A 487 -23.95 4.39 -7.58
CA GLU A 487 -24.81 4.31 -8.78
C GLU A 487 -25.24 2.87 -9.09
N GLY A 488 -24.53 1.87 -8.57
CA GLY A 488 -24.87 0.44 -8.69
C GLY A 488 -25.63 -0.15 -7.50
N SER A 489 -25.98 0.67 -6.50
CA SER A 489 -26.83 0.32 -5.34
C SER A 489 -28.20 0.98 -5.50
#